data_AF-A0A970CPU1-F1
#
_entry.id   AF-A0A970CPU1-F1
#
_cell.length_a   1.000
_cell.length_b   1.000
_cell.length_c   1.000
_cell.angle_alpha   90.00
_cell.angle_beta   90.00
_cell.angle_gamma   90.00
#
_symmetry.space_group_name_H-M   'P 1'
#
loop_
_entity.id
_entity.type
_entity.pdbx_description
1 polymer ?
#
loop_
_entity_poly.entity_id
_entity_poly.type
_entity_poly.pdbx_seq_one_letter_code
_entity_poly.pdbx_strand_id
1 'polypeptide(L)' 'KDPLLGDALELAKEHEKISTSFLQRKLHIGYPRAARLMEQLEEELGKVIDDGGAKA' A
#
# COMPACT_ATOMS: atom_id res chain seq x y z
N LYS A 1 -5.01 6.87 -10.39
CA LYS A 1 -4.91 5.89 -9.28
C LYS A 1 -4.91 4.49 -9.89
N ASP A 2 -3.99 3.61 -9.47
CA ASP A 2 -3.97 2.23 -9.96
C ASP A 2 -5.24 1.48 -9.48
N PRO A 3 -5.89 0.66 -10.31
CA PRO A 3 -7.11 -0.05 -9.92
C PRO A 3 -6.90 -1.04 -8.77
N LEU A 4 -5.68 -1.49 -8.51
CA LEU A 4 -5.37 -2.42 -7.41
C LEU A 4 -5.03 -1.71 -6.09
N LEU A 5 -5.17 -0.39 -6.03
CA LEU A 5 -4.88 0.38 -4.80
C LEU A 5 -5.81 -0.01 -3.65
N GLY A 6 -7.08 -0.34 -3.95
CA GLY A 6 -8.02 -0.86 -2.95
C GLY A 6 -7.53 -2.17 -2.35
N ASP A 7 -7.24 -3.16 -3.20
CA ASP A 7 -6.71 -4.46 -2.78
C ASP A 7 -5.39 -4.31 -2.00
N ALA A 8 -4.52 -3.40 -2.41
CA ALA A 8 -3.26 -3.12 -1.71
C ALA A 8 -3.49 -2.51 -0.31
N LEU A 9 -4.50 -1.65 -0.14
CA LEU A 9 -4.91 -1.09 1.15
C LEU A 9 -5.50 -2.16 2.08
N GLU A 10 -6.29 -3.09 1.55
CA GLU A 10 -6.80 -4.22 2.33
C GLU A 10 -5.67 -5.12 2.81
N LEU A 11 -4.75 -5.48 1.91
CA LEU A 11 -3.57 -6.25 2.26
C LEU A 11 -2.70 -5.52 3.32
N ALA A 12 -2.60 -4.19 3.26
CA ALA A 12 -1.86 -3.40 4.24
C ALA A 12 -2.51 -3.38 5.63
N LYS A 13 -3.84 -3.54 5.71
CA LYS A 13 -4.57 -3.67 6.99
C LYS A 13 -4.42 -5.07 7.58
N GLU A 14 -4.36 -6.09 6.73
CA GLU A 14 -4.23 -7.49 7.16
C GLU A 14 -2.81 -7.89 7.55
N HIS A 15 -1.80 -7.22 6.96
CA HIS A 15 -0.40 -7.55 7.16
C HIS A 15 0.38 -6.42 7.82
N GLU A 16 1.11 -6.72 8.90
CA GLU A 16 1.94 -5.76 9.64
C GLU A 16 3.03 -5.11 8.76
N LYS A 17 3.49 -5.81 7.71
CA LYS A 17 4.51 -5.32 6.79
C LYS A 17 4.13 -5.62 5.36
N ILE A 18 4.00 -4.57 4.56
CA ILE A 18 3.90 -4.63 3.12
C ILE A 18 5.19 -4.13 2.47
N SER A 19 5.52 -4.72 1.32
CA SER A 19 6.62 -4.29 0.46
C SER A 19 6.25 -4.46 -1.01
N THR A 20 7.04 -3.85 -1.88
CA THR A 20 6.88 -3.94 -3.34
C THR A 20 6.84 -5.38 -3.84
N SER A 21 7.76 -6.22 -3.39
CA SER A 21 7.83 -7.64 -3.75
C SER A 21 6.68 -8.46 -3.14
N PHE A 22 6.09 -7.99 -2.04
CA PHE A 22 4.88 -8.60 -1.49
C PHE A 22 3.67 -8.33 -2.40
N LEU A 23 3.45 -7.07 -2.77
CA LEU A 23 2.39 -6.66 -3.70
C LEU A 23 2.54 -7.35 -5.07
N GLN A 24 3.78 -7.45 -5.57
CA GLN A 24 4.08 -8.14 -6.81
C GLN A 24 3.55 -9.59 -6.81
N ARG A 25 3.81 -10.33 -5.73
CA ARG A 25 3.42 -11.75 -5.62
C ARG A 25 1.94 -11.93 -5.32
N LYS A 26 1.35 -11.07 -4.47
CA LYS A 26 -0.06 -11.18 -4.06
C LYS A 26 -1.03 -10.73 -5.12
N LEU A 27 -0.68 -9.69 -5.89
CA LEU A 27 -1.53 -9.11 -6.92
C LEU A 27 -1.18 -9.60 -8.33
N HIS A 28 -0.19 -10.49 -8.46
CA HIS A 28 0.27 -11.06 -9.73
C HIS A 28 0.63 -10.00 -10.79
N ILE A 29 1.33 -8.95 -10.36
CA ILE A 29 1.76 -7.83 -11.22
C ILE A 29 3.27 -7.81 -11.40
N GLY A 30 3.76 -7.11 -12.42
CA GLY A 30 5.20 -6.88 -12.61
C GLY A 30 5.77 -5.89 -11.57
N TYR A 31 7.06 -6.04 -11.24
CA TYR A 31 7.76 -5.19 -10.28
C TYR A 31 7.59 -3.67 -10.52
N PRO A 32 7.72 -3.14 -11.77
CA PRO A 32 7.55 -1.70 -12.00
C PRO A 32 6.15 -1.17 -11.64
N ARG A 33 5.12 -2.01 -11.80
CA ARG A 33 3.75 -1.65 -11.41
C ARG A 33 3.59 -1.72 -9.89
N ALA A 34 4.14 -2.76 -9.26
CA ALA A 34 4.13 -2.89 -7.80
C ALA A 34 4.85 -1.73 -7.11
N ALA A 35 5.94 -1.21 -7.69
CA ALA A 35 6.67 -0.03 -7.18
C ALA A 35 5.79 1.22 -7.15
N ARG A 36 5.17 1.56 -8.27
CA ARG A 36 4.23 2.69 -8.35
C ARG A 36 3.01 2.51 -7.45
N LEU A 37 2.55 1.27 -7.28
CA LEU A 37 1.44 0.95 -6.40
C LEU A 37 1.81 1.14 -4.93
N MET A 38 3.04 0.76 -4.55
CA MET A 38 3.57 0.97 -3.20
C MET A 38 3.68 2.47 -2.88
N GLU A 39 4.19 3.29 -3.80
CA GLU A 39 4.25 4.75 -3.63
C GLU A 39 2.86 5.36 -3.37
N GLN A 40 1.85 4.95 -4.15
CA GLN A 40 0.46 5.39 -3.94
C GLN A 40 -0.12 4.88 -2.62
N LEU A 41 0.21 3.66 -2.23
CA LEU A 41 -0.24 3.07 -0.97
C LEU A 41 0.36 3.81 0.24
N GLU A 42 1.66 4.14 0.20
CA GLU A 42 2.33 4.92 1.24
C GLU A 42 1.75 6.33 1.38
N GLU A 43 1.40 6.98 0.26
CA GLU A 43 0.75 8.28 0.28
C GLU A 43 -0.63 8.23 0.96
N GLU A 44 -1.44 7.20 0.64
CA GLU A 44 -2.76 7.01 1.26
C GLU A 44 -2.64 6.62 2.74
N LEU A 45 -1.70 5.75 3.12
CA LEU A 45 -1.45 5.37 4.51
C LEU A 45 -0.89 6.53 5.34
N GLY A 46 -0.03 7.37 4.74
CA GLY A 46 0.50 8.58 5.36
C GLY A 46 -0.60 9.59 5.70
N LYS A 47 -1.56 9.81 4.79
CA LYS A 47 -2.73 10.67 5.04
C LYS A 47 -3.56 10.23 6.24
N VAL A 48 -3.63 8.93 6.54
CA VAL A 48 -4.34 8.43 7.73
C VAL A 48 -3.68 8.90 9.03
N ILE A 49 -2.37 9.11 9.04
CA ILE A 49 -1.63 9.62 10.21
C ILE A 49 -1.92 11.10 10.45
N ASP A 50 -2.18 11.86 9.38
CA ASP A 50 -2.40 13.30 9.45
C ASP A 50 -3.83 13.66 9.92
N ASP A 51 -4.83 12.82 9.59
CA ASP A 51 -6.24 13.08 9.90
C ASP A 51 -6.73 12.49 11.24
N GLY A 52 -5.90 11.72 11.95
CA GLY A 52 -6.37 10.87 13.06
C GLY A 52 -5.35 10.59 14.17
N GLY A 53 -4.88 11.64 14.86
CA GLY A 53 -4.49 11.53 16.27
C GLY A 53 -3.09 10.95 16.58
N ALA A 54 -2.29 11.82 17.20
CA ALA A 54 -1.27 11.51 18.22
C ALA A 54 -0.27 10.37 17.91
N LYS A 55 0.93 10.76 17.43
CA LYS A 55 2.16 10.08 17.88
C LYS A 55 2.34 10.35 19.37
N ALA A 56 2.21 9.32 20.20
CA ALA A 56 2.81 9.23 21.53
C ALA A 56 4.03 8.31 21.46
#